data_AF-A0A3D1PIU9-F1
#
_entry.id   AF-A0A3D1PIU9-F1
#
_cell.length_a   1.000
_cell.length_b   1.000
_cell.length_c   1.000
_cell.angle_alpha   90.00
_cell.angle_beta   90.00
_cell.angle_gamma   90.00
#
_symmetry.space_group_name_H-M   'P 1'
#
loop_
_entity.id
_entity.type
_entity.pdbx_description
1 polymer ?
#
loop_
_entity_poly.entity_id
_entity_poly.type
_entity_poly.pdbx_seq_one_letter_code
_entity_poly.pdbx_strand_id
1 'polypeptide(L)'
;NSFASEVTRVAREVGTEGKLGVQAQVSGLAGTWKDLTDSVNSMAGNLTAQVRNIAEVTTAVANGDLSKKITVDVKGEILELKNTINTM
;
A
#
# COMPACT_ATOMS: atom_id res chain seq x y z
N ASN A 1 6.71 -16.49 -19.02
CA ASN A 1 7.45 -15.21 -18.84
C ASN A 1 7.47 -14.87 -17.35
N SER A 2 8.66 -14.77 -16.76
CA SER A 2 8.87 -14.52 -15.32
C SER A 2 8.27 -13.20 -14.82
N PHE A 3 8.25 -12.16 -15.67
CA PHE A 3 7.63 -10.88 -15.34
C PHE A 3 6.13 -10.99 -15.08
N ALA A 4 5.39 -11.61 -16.01
CA ALA A 4 3.93 -11.70 -15.91
C ALA A 4 3.51 -12.48 -14.65
N SER A 5 4.20 -13.58 -14.33
CA SER A 5 3.94 -14.33 -13.11
C SER A 5 4.18 -13.51 -11.84
N GLU A 6 5.25 -12.71 -11.79
CA GLU A 6 5.55 -11.88 -10.62
C GLU A 6 4.54 -10.75 -10.43
N VAL A 7 4.17 -10.05 -11.49
CA VAL A 7 3.16 -8.98 -11.39
C VAL A 7 1.79 -9.55 -10.99
N THR A 8 1.38 -10.68 -11.58
CA THR A 8 0.14 -11.37 -11.17
C THR A 8 0.19 -11.79 -9.71
N ARG A 9 1.34 -12.28 -9.23
CA ARG A 9 1.53 -12.67 -7.83
C ARG A 9 1.38 -11.48 -6.89
N VAL A 10 2.07 -10.37 -7.16
CA VAL A 10 1.97 -9.15 -6.34
C VAL A 10 0.54 -8.63 -6.30
N ALA A 11 -0.13 -8.55 -7.45
CA ALA A 11 -1.51 -8.07 -7.54
C ALA A 11 -2.45 -8.93 -6.68
N ARG A 12 -2.30 -10.25 -6.73
CA ARG A 12 -3.08 -11.18 -5.90
C ARG A 12 -2.74 -11.03 -4.42
N GLU A 13 -1.47 -11.07 -4.06
CA GLU A 13 -1.04 -11.06 -2.65
C GLU A 13 -1.41 -9.74 -1.97
N VAL A 14 -1.11 -8.59 -2.58
CA VAL A 14 -1.40 -7.27 -2.00
C VAL A 14 -2.89 -6.93 -2.13
N GLY A 15 -3.47 -7.10 -3.32
CA GLY A 15 -4.81 -6.63 -3.64
C GLY A 15 -5.94 -7.56 -3.20
N THR A 16 -5.71 -8.87 -3.18
CA THR A 16 -6.75 -9.86 -2.84
C THR A 16 -6.51 -10.50 -1.48
N GLU A 17 -5.28 -10.91 -1.20
CA GLU A 17 -4.94 -11.62 0.06
C GLU A 17 -4.59 -10.65 1.20
N GLY A 18 -4.46 -9.34 0.93
CA GLY A 18 -4.13 -8.33 1.93
C GLY A 18 -2.71 -8.46 2.50
N LYS A 19 -1.82 -9.19 1.83
CA LYS A 19 -0.40 -9.34 2.20
C LYS A 19 0.37 -8.09 1.81
N LEU A 20 0.35 -7.12 2.71
CA LEU A 20 1.00 -5.83 2.51
C LEU A 20 2.54 -5.96 2.55
N GLY A 21 3.23 -5.21 1.70
CA GLY A 21 4.69 -5.16 1.62
C GLY A 21 5.31 -6.11 0.59
N VAL A 22 4.49 -6.86 -0.14
CA VAL A 22 4.96 -7.74 -1.21
C VAL A 22 5.36 -6.90 -2.43
N GLN A 23 6.50 -7.27 -3.03
CA GLN A 23 7.04 -6.65 -4.24
C GLN A 23 7.40 -7.70 -5.28
N ALA A 24 7.35 -7.32 -6.55
CA ALA A 24 7.76 -8.12 -7.69
C ALA A 24 9.29 -8.13 -7.76
N GLN A 25 9.86 -9.32 -7.90
CA GLN A 25 11.31 -9.50 -8.05
C GLN A 25 11.60 -10.24 -9.35
N VAL A 26 12.03 -9.49 -10.36
CA VAL A 26 12.32 -10.05 -11.68
C VAL A 26 13.75 -9.67 -12.08
N SER A 27 14.60 -10.68 -12.22
CA SER A 27 16.00 -10.50 -12.62
C SER A 27 16.12 -10.20 -14.13
N GLY A 28 17.09 -9.35 -14.48
CA GLY A 28 17.45 -9.09 -15.89
C GLY A 28 16.48 -8.19 -16.66
N LEU A 29 15.60 -7.44 -15.96
CA LEU A 29 14.75 -6.46 -16.63
C LEU A 29 15.50 -5.18 -16.97
N ALA A 30 15.21 -4.65 -18.17
CA ALA A 30 15.68 -3.37 -18.65
C ALA A 30 14.57 -2.66 -19.44
N GLY A 31 14.71 -1.35 -19.64
CA GLY A 31 13.75 -0.52 -20.36
C GLY A 31 12.33 -0.61 -19.78
N THR A 32 11.33 -0.63 -20.65
CA THR A 32 9.91 -0.57 -20.28
C THR A 32 9.48 -1.61 -19.23
N TRP A 33 10.06 -2.81 -19.25
CA TRP A 33 9.69 -3.86 -18.28
C TRP A 33 10.20 -3.56 -16.87
N LYS A 34 11.38 -2.94 -16.76
CA LYS A 34 11.89 -2.46 -15.47
C LYS A 34 10.99 -1.33 -14.95
N ASP A 35 10.68 -0.36 -15.80
CA ASP A 35 9.83 0.78 -15.42
C ASP A 35 8.44 0.33 -14.95
N LEU A 36 7.86 -0.67 -15.62
CA LEU A 36 6.60 -1.28 -15.20
C LEU A 36 6.71 -2.00 -13.85
N THR A 37 7.79 -2.75 -13.63
CA THR A 37 8.03 -3.44 -12.34
C THR A 37 8.16 -2.43 -11.21
N ASP A 38 8.95 -1.38 -11.42
CA ASP A 38 9.17 -0.31 -10.44
C ASP A 38 7.86 0.45 -10.16
N SER A 39 7.02 0.67 -11.19
CA SER A 39 5.69 1.29 -11.03
C SER A 39 4.73 0.41 -10.20
N VAL A 40 4.67 -0.89 -10.48
CA VAL A 40 3.84 -1.84 -9.70
C VAL A 40 4.31 -1.90 -8.25
N ASN A 41 5.63 -1.97 -8.03
CA ASN A 41 6.21 -1.99 -6.69
C ASN A 41 5.95 -0.69 -5.92
N SER A 42 6.00 0.46 -6.60
CA SER A 42 5.68 1.76 -6.00
C SER A 42 4.20 1.83 -5.60
N MET A 43 3.29 1.36 -6.46
CA MET A 43 1.87 1.28 -6.14
C MET A 43 1.60 0.37 -4.93
N ALA A 44 2.16 -0.85 -4.93
CA ALA A 44 2.01 -1.80 -3.83
C ALA A 44 2.60 -1.26 -2.52
N GLY A 45 3.75 -0.61 -2.59
CA GLY A 45 4.41 0.02 -1.44
C GLY A 45 3.60 1.18 -0.85
N ASN A 46 3.07 2.06 -1.71
CA ASN A 46 2.23 3.18 -1.29
C ASN A 46 0.95 2.69 -0.60
N LEU A 47 0.23 1.73 -1.21
CA LEU A 47 -0.97 1.14 -0.61
C LEU A 47 -0.66 0.45 0.73
N THR A 48 0.46 -0.26 0.81
CA THR A 48 0.93 -0.89 2.06
C THR A 48 1.11 0.12 3.18
N ALA A 49 1.84 1.22 2.90
CA ALA A 49 2.12 2.24 3.90
C ALA A 49 0.83 2.94 4.37
N GLN A 50 -0.04 3.28 3.41
CA GLN A 50 -1.31 3.94 3.68
C GLN A 50 -2.24 3.08 4.54
N VAL A 51 -2.46 1.82 4.15
CA VAL A 51 -3.37 0.91 4.86
C VAL A 51 -2.84 0.57 6.26
N ARG A 52 -1.52 0.36 6.42
CA ARG A 52 -0.94 0.09 7.75
C ARG A 52 -1.11 1.27 8.72
N ASN A 53 -0.89 2.49 8.25
CA ASN A 53 -1.05 3.66 9.12
C ASN A 53 -2.52 3.88 9.52
N ILE A 54 -3.45 3.66 8.59
CA ILE A 54 -4.89 3.67 8.89
C ILE A 54 -5.22 2.61 9.93
N ALA A 55 -4.78 1.37 9.74
CA ALA A 55 -5.07 0.26 10.66
C ALA A 55 -4.52 0.50 12.08
N GLU A 56 -3.33 1.10 12.21
CA GLU A 56 -2.77 1.48 13.50
C GLU A 56 -3.66 2.49 14.23
N VAL A 57 -4.06 3.57 13.54
CA VAL A 57 -4.87 4.64 14.14
C VAL A 57 -6.28 4.14 14.47
N THR A 58 -6.92 3.38 13.59
CA THR A 58 -8.26 2.82 13.86
C THR A 58 -8.24 1.83 15.01
N THR A 59 -7.17 1.04 15.17
CA THR A 59 -6.98 0.16 16.32
C THR A 59 -6.82 0.96 17.61
N ALA A 60 -6.05 2.05 17.60
CA ALA A 60 -5.91 2.92 18.76
C ALA A 60 -7.25 3.56 19.18
N VAL A 61 -8.01 4.08 18.21
CA VAL A 61 -9.36 4.62 18.42
C VAL A 61 -10.30 3.57 19.01
N ALA A 62 -10.28 2.33 18.49
CA ALA A 62 -11.09 1.24 19.03
C ALA A 62 -10.72 0.86 20.47
N ASN A 63 -9.47 1.08 20.87
CA ASN A 63 -8.98 0.91 22.25
C ASN A 63 -9.19 2.17 23.13
N GLY A 64 -9.83 3.22 22.61
CA GLY A 64 -10.15 4.45 23.34
C GLY A 64 -9.09 5.54 23.28
N ASP A 65 -7.99 5.35 22.53
CA ASP A 65 -6.97 6.38 22.33
C ASP A 65 -7.26 7.24 21.09
N LEU A 66 -7.99 8.34 21.30
CA LEU A 66 -8.32 9.34 20.27
C LEU A 66 -7.17 10.33 20.00
N SER A 67 -6.05 10.22 20.72
CA SER A 67 -4.89 11.10 20.52
C SER A 67 -4.10 10.74 19.26
N LYS A 68 -4.24 9.50 18.78
CA LYS A 68 -3.57 9.03 17.56
C LYS A 68 -4.24 9.61 16.32
N LYS A 69 -3.40 10.04 15.38
CA LYS A 69 -3.81 10.59 14.09
C LYS A 69 -2.97 10.00 12.97
N ILE A 70 -3.58 9.86 11.81
CA ILE A 70 -2.89 9.49 10.57
C ILE A 70 -2.04 10.69 10.17
N THR A 71 -0.72 10.51 10.13
CA THR A 71 0.25 11.59 9.83
C THR A 71 0.86 11.47 8.44
N VAL A 72 0.80 10.28 7.82
CA VAL A 72 1.42 10.03 6.52
C VAL A 72 0.82 10.94 5.44
N ASP A 73 1.66 11.41 4.51
CA ASP A 73 1.21 12.25 3.39
C ASP A 73 0.47 11.39 2.36
N VAL A 74 -0.73 11.83 2.01
CA VAL A 74 -1.67 11.07 1.16
C VAL A 74 -2.46 12.05 0.30
N LYS A 75 -2.98 11.55 -0.82
CA LYS A 75 -3.70 12.34 -1.82
C LYS A 75 -4.99 11.62 -2.24
N GLY A 76 -5.89 12.34 -2.90
CA GLY A 76 -7.13 11.79 -3.43
C GLY A 76 -8.02 11.16 -2.36
N GLU A 77 -8.64 10.03 -2.67
CA GLU A 77 -9.59 9.32 -1.79
C GLU A 77 -8.96 8.93 -0.44
N ILE A 78 -7.66 8.65 -0.40
CA ILE A 78 -6.96 8.31 0.85
C ILE A 78 -6.79 9.54 1.76
N LEU A 79 -6.68 10.75 1.19
CA LEU A 79 -6.67 11.99 1.96
C LEU A 79 -8.02 12.27 2.60
N GLU A 80 -9.11 12.05 1.86
CA GLU A 80 -10.46 12.16 2.41
C GLU A 80 -10.65 11.19 3.58
N LEU A 81 -10.25 9.93 3.41
CA LEU A 81 -10.28 8.93 4.48
C LEU A 81 -9.45 9.33 5.70
N LYS A 82 -8.21 9.80 5.48
CA LYS A 82 -7.34 10.35 6.55
C LYS A 82 -8.06 11.45 7.32
N ASN A 83 -8.66 12.40 6.63
CA ASN A 83 -9.34 13.53 7.26
C ASN A 83 -10.53 13.05 8.09
N THR A 84 -11.37 12.16 7.55
CA THR A 84 -12.51 11.59 8.28
C THR A 84 -12.09 10.85 9.55
N ILE A 85 -11.05 10.02 9.48
CA ILE A 85 -10.57 9.30 10.68
C ILE A 85 -9.98 10.29 11.70
N ASN A 86 -9.26 11.30 11.23
CA ASN A 86 -8.63 12.29 12.13
C ASN A 86 -9.63 13.23 12.82
N THR A 87 -10.91 13.25 12.46
CA THR A 87 -11.94 14.01 13.20
C THR A 87 -12.49 13.29 14.44
N MET A 88 -12.22 11.99 14.60
CA MET A 88 -12.58 11.21 15.80
C MET A 88 -11.65 11.55 16.95
#